data_AF-A0A2G4T3M5-F1
#
_entry.id   AF-A0A2G4T3M5-F1
#
_cell.length_a   1.000
_cell.length_b   1.000
_cell.length_c   1.000
_cell.angle_alpha   90.00
_cell.angle_beta   90.00
_cell.angle_gamma   90.00
#
_symmetry.space_group_name_H-M   'P 1'
#
loop_
_entity.id
_entity.type
_entity.pdbx_description
1 polymer ?
#
loop_
_entity_poly.entity_id
_entity_poly.type
_entity_poly.pdbx_seq_one_letter_code
_entity_poly.pdbx_strand_id
1 'polypeptide(L)'
;MTRIREYENSDLNRAKEFYINMENEKRQERIIRYLKKKRAVRQSWQLGIMGLVGLQLMRRTSWSTMFIEMTIWTTSIGLIWYLHIRDEYRKEIKKQADEMVDALKSKESHCWIMENGKDIVGTVILKCDQREGKIGYLTGVNSEIRRSLVKNAIQFAKSNKIEVISKWDESTKWTSDNNHL
;
A
#
# COMPACT_ATOMS: atom_id res chain seq x y z
N MET A 1 -11.72 -5.82 -25.28
CA MET A 1 -11.45 -4.46 -25.80
C MET A 1 -11.38 -3.55 -24.61
N THR A 2 -10.31 -2.78 -24.46
CA THR A 2 -10.11 -1.91 -23.30
C THR A 2 -10.76 -0.56 -23.51
N ARG A 3 -11.60 -0.12 -22.57
CA ARG A 3 -12.32 1.15 -22.63
C ARG A 3 -12.13 1.93 -21.33
N ILE A 4 -11.90 3.23 -21.45
CA ILE A 4 -11.91 4.16 -20.31
C ILE A 4 -13.29 4.79 -20.26
N ARG A 5 -13.92 4.78 -19.08
CA ARG A 5 -15.18 5.46 -18.81
C ARG A 5 -15.12 6.21 -17.49
N GLU A 6 -16.02 7.18 -17.34
CA GLU A 6 -16.24 7.82 -16.05
C GLU A 6 -16.84 6.83 -15.06
N TYR A 7 -16.47 7.03 -13.80
CA TYR A 7 -16.95 6.23 -12.69
C TYR A 7 -18.45 6.40 -12.47
N GLU A 8 -19.15 5.30 -12.21
CA GLU A 8 -20.54 5.31 -11.77
C GLU A 8 -20.67 4.76 -10.34
N ASN A 9 -21.70 5.17 -9.60
CA ASN A 9 -21.95 4.67 -8.25
C ASN A 9 -22.14 3.13 -8.17
N SER A 10 -22.53 2.50 -9.29
CA SER A 10 -22.66 1.05 -9.43
C SER A 10 -21.30 0.30 -9.42
N ASP A 11 -20.20 1.03 -9.55
CA ASP A 11 -18.83 0.49 -9.59
C ASP A 11 -18.10 0.55 -8.26
N LEU A 12 -18.70 1.18 -7.25
CA LEU A 12 -18.09 1.45 -5.95
C LEU A 12 -17.53 0.18 -5.29
N ASN A 13 -18.34 -0.88 -5.22
CA ASN A 13 -17.93 -2.16 -4.65
C ASN A 13 -16.86 -2.85 -5.52
N ARG A 14 -17.00 -2.78 -6.85
CA ARG A 14 -16.06 -3.40 -7.80
C ARG A 14 -14.69 -2.71 -7.77
N ALA A 15 -14.66 -1.38 -7.68
CA ALA A 15 -13.44 -0.60 -7.55
C ALA A 15 -12.74 -0.84 -6.21
N LYS A 16 -13.50 -0.94 -5.11
CA LYS A 16 -12.99 -1.31 -3.79
C LYS A 16 -12.36 -2.71 -3.80
N GLU A 17 -13.06 -3.69 -4.36
CA GLU A 17 -12.55 -5.06 -4.48
C GLU A 17 -11.31 -5.13 -5.38
N PHE A 18 -11.30 -4.41 -6.50
CA PHE A 18 -10.14 -4.33 -7.37
C PHE A 18 -8.91 -3.78 -6.64
N TYR A 19 -9.07 -2.67 -5.90
CA TYR A 19 -8.00 -2.08 -5.09
C TYR A 19 -7.45 -3.08 -4.06
N ILE A 20 -8.35 -3.72 -3.30
CA ILE A 20 -7.97 -4.70 -2.29
C ILE A 20 -7.23 -5.89 -2.91
N ASN A 21 -7.71 -6.41 -4.06
CA ASN A 21 -7.10 -7.54 -4.74
C ASN A 21 -5.71 -7.19 -5.28
N MET A 22 -5.56 -6.04 -5.94
CA MET A 22 -4.26 -5.55 -6.42
C MET A 22 -3.25 -5.37 -5.27
N GLU A 23 -3.69 -4.86 -4.12
CA GLU A 23 -2.84 -4.71 -2.93
C GLU A 23 -2.52 -6.04 -2.24
N ASN A 24 -3.44 -7.02 -2.32
CA ASN A 24 -3.21 -8.38 -1.83
C ASN A 24 -2.18 -9.14 -2.67
N GLU A 25 -2.11 -8.93 -3.99
CA GLU A 25 -1.08 -9.52 -4.84
C GLU A 25 0.34 -9.06 -4.44
N LYS A 26 0.47 -7.78 -4.04
CA LYS A 26 1.74 -7.19 -3.59
C LYS A 26 2.02 -7.36 -2.11
N ARG A 27 1.12 -8.03 -1.39
CA ARG A 27 1.12 -8.14 0.08
C ARG A 27 2.38 -8.78 0.62
N GLN A 28 2.78 -9.94 0.08
CA GLN A 28 3.94 -10.67 0.59
C GLN A 28 5.22 -9.85 0.44
N GLU A 29 5.41 -9.25 -0.72
CA GLU A 29 6.59 -8.44 -1.03
C GLU A 29 6.68 -7.20 -0.12
N ARG A 30 5.54 -6.50 0.06
CA ARG A 30 5.48 -5.34 0.95
C ARG A 30 5.68 -5.72 2.42
N ILE A 31 5.05 -6.78 2.91
CA ILE A 31 5.25 -7.26 4.30
C ILE A 31 6.72 -7.59 4.55
N ILE A 32 7.39 -8.28 3.62
CA ILE A 32 8.82 -8.60 3.72
C ILE A 32 9.67 -7.33 3.73
N ARG A 33 9.37 -6.36 2.85
CA ARG A 33 10.06 -5.06 2.85
C ARG A 33 9.86 -4.30 4.17
N TYR A 34 8.65 -4.29 4.72
CA TYR A 34 8.34 -3.67 6.01
C TYR A 34 9.06 -4.36 7.17
N LEU A 35 9.07 -5.71 7.20
CA LEU A 35 9.82 -6.50 8.17
C LEU A 35 11.30 -6.13 8.20
N LYS A 36 11.93 -6.00 7.02
CA LYS A 36 13.36 -5.65 6.90
C LYS A 36 13.68 -4.22 7.36
N LYS A 37 12.74 -3.29 7.20
CA LYS A 37 12.93 -1.86 7.52
C LYS A 37 12.56 -1.49 8.96
N LYS A 38 11.62 -2.19 9.59
CA LYS A 38 11.06 -1.80 10.90
C LYS A 38 12.11 -1.96 12.02
N ARG A 39 12.48 -0.83 12.67
CA ARG A 39 13.47 -0.79 13.76
C ARG A 39 13.10 -1.70 14.94
N ALA A 40 11.82 -1.75 15.29
CA ALA A 40 11.31 -2.60 16.37
C ALA A 40 11.58 -4.09 16.13
N VAL A 41 11.50 -4.54 14.86
CA VAL A 41 11.86 -5.92 14.50
C VAL A 41 13.33 -6.12 14.80
N ARG A 42 14.24 -5.28 14.28
CA ARG A 42 15.68 -5.40 14.56
C ARG A 42 16.02 -5.39 16.05
N GLN A 43 15.40 -4.53 16.83
CA GLN A 43 15.60 -4.45 18.28
C GLN A 43 15.14 -5.73 18.99
N SER A 44 13.99 -6.27 18.61
CA SER A 44 13.51 -7.54 19.19
C SER A 44 14.47 -8.68 18.93
N TRP A 45 15.10 -8.72 17.74
CA TRP A 45 16.13 -9.70 17.36
C TRP A 45 17.44 -9.51 18.15
N GLN A 46 17.88 -8.26 18.35
CA GLN A 46 19.08 -7.98 19.15
C GLN A 46 18.89 -8.40 20.62
N LEU A 47 17.73 -8.12 21.20
CA LEU A 47 17.48 -8.34 22.63
C LEU A 47 17.52 -9.82 23.02
N GLY A 48 16.97 -10.75 22.24
CA GLY A 48 17.10 -12.16 22.62
C GLY A 48 18.29 -12.88 22.00
N ILE A 49 19.02 -12.32 21.03
CA ILE A 49 20.42 -12.75 20.83
C ILE A 49 21.21 -12.47 22.11
N MET A 50 21.10 -11.26 22.68
CA MET A 50 21.75 -10.93 23.96
C MET A 50 21.26 -11.81 25.11
N GLY A 51 19.94 -12.09 25.19
CA GLY A 51 19.36 -12.98 26.19
C GLY A 51 19.88 -14.42 26.10
N LEU A 52 19.97 -14.98 24.90
CA LEU A 52 20.48 -16.34 24.67
C LEU A 52 21.98 -16.46 24.95
N VAL A 53 22.78 -15.46 24.55
CA VAL A 53 24.21 -15.40 24.87
C VAL A 53 24.42 -15.28 26.39
N GLY A 54 23.63 -14.43 27.07
CA GLY A 54 23.65 -14.31 28.53
C GLY A 54 23.30 -15.61 29.24
N LEU A 55 22.28 -16.33 28.76
CA LEU A 55 21.90 -17.65 29.27
C LEU A 55 23.01 -18.69 29.10
N GLN A 56 23.70 -18.71 27.96
CA GLN A 56 24.81 -19.63 27.73
C GLN A 56 26.00 -19.36 28.67
N LEU A 57 26.32 -18.08 28.90
CA LEU A 57 27.36 -17.68 29.86
C LEU A 57 27.01 -18.12 31.29
N MET A 58 25.72 -18.15 31.65
CA MET A 58 25.26 -18.58 32.98
C MET A 58 25.14 -20.10 33.14
N ARG A 59 24.67 -20.84 32.11
CA ARG A 59 24.35 -22.27 32.23
C ARG A 59 25.43 -23.23 31.71
N ARG A 60 26.52 -22.75 31.08
CA ARG A 60 27.54 -23.60 30.42
C ARG A 60 26.93 -24.70 29.54
N THR A 61 25.83 -24.39 28.86
CA THR A 61 25.15 -25.29 27.94
C THR A 61 26.02 -25.57 26.71
N SER A 62 25.82 -26.72 26.09
CA SER A 62 26.54 -27.07 24.86
C SER A 62 26.25 -26.05 23.74
N TRP A 63 27.23 -25.82 22.87
CA TRP A 63 27.04 -24.95 21.69
C TRP A 63 25.93 -25.46 20.76
N SER A 64 25.74 -26.78 20.68
CA SER A 64 24.68 -27.38 19.85
C SER A 64 23.27 -26.99 20.31
N THR A 65 23.02 -27.00 21.63
CA THR A 65 21.74 -26.58 22.21
C THR A 65 21.51 -25.09 22.02
N MET A 66 22.56 -24.27 22.08
CA MET A 66 22.46 -22.83 21.81
C MET A 66 22.05 -22.53 20.37
N PHE A 67 22.59 -23.25 19.37
CA PHE A 67 22.19 -23.06 17.98
C PHE A 67 20.73 -23.43 17.75
N ILE A 68 20.26 -24.54 18.32
CA ILE A 68 18.86 -24.96 18.22
C ILE A 68 17.94 -23.90 18.88
N GLU A 69 18.28 -23.44 20.08
CA GLU A 69 17.53 -22.39 20.77
C GLU A 69 17.52 -21.09 19.96
N MET A 70 18.64 -20.69 19.36
CA MET A 70 18.72 -19.55 18.46
C MET A 70 17.83 -19.73 17.24
N THR A 71 17.85 -20.89 16.57
CA THR A 71 17.00 -21.15 15.40
C THR A 71 15.51 -21.10 15.76
N ILE A 72 15.12 -21.70 16.88
CA ILE A 72 13.72 -21.66 17.36
C ILE A 72 13.31 -20.22 17.67
N TRP A 73 14.16 -19.48 18.39
CA TRP A 73 13.85 -18.12 18.81
C TRP A 73 13.76 -17.15 17.64
N THR A 74 14.74 -17.20 16.72
CA THR A 74 14.78 -16.39 15.50
C THR A 74 13.58 -16.66 14.60
N THR A 75 13.23 -17.94 14.40
CA THR A 75 12.04 -18.34 13.62
C THR A 75 10.75 -17.86 14.30
N SER A 76 10.63 -17.99 15.62
CA SER A 76 9.45 -17.60 16.38
C SER A 76 9.19 -16.10 16.32
N ILE A 77 10.22 -15.27 16.49
CA ILE A 77 10.09 -13.81 16.40
C ILE A 77 9.80 -13.37 14.98
N GLY A 78 10.44 -13.99 13.99
CA GLY A 78 10.12 -13.77 12.58
C GLY A 78 8.63 -14.02 12.30
N LEU A 79 8.09 -15.14 12.81
CA LEU A 79 6.68 -15.49 12.64
C LEU A 79 5.74 -14.51 13.36
N ILE A 80 6.02 -14.15 14.62
CA ILE A 80 5.20 -13.21 15.39
C ILE A 80 5.12 -11.85 14.69
N TRP A 81 6.26 -11.30 14.26
CA TRP A 81 6.26 -10.02 13.54
C TRP A 81 5.62 -10.12 12.17
N TYR A 82 5.81 -11.24 11.47
CA TYR A 82 5.12 -11.49 10.21
C TYR A 82 3.61 -11.46 10.40
N LEU A 83 3.08 -12.19 11.39
CA LEU A 83 1.64 -12.21 11.68
C LEU A 83 1.11 -10.83 12.10
N HIS A 84 1.84 -10.13 12.97
CA HIS A 84 1.46 -8.80 13.43
C HIS A 84 1.41 -7.78 12.29
N ILE A 85 2.47 -7.70 11.48
CA ILE A 85 2.54 -6.77 10.33
C ILE A 85 1.52 -7.18 9.27
N ARG A 86 1.27 -8.48 9.09
CA ARG A 86 0.27 -8.99 8.16
C ARG A 86 -1.15 -8.53 8.51
N ASP A 87 -1.47 -8.43 9.80
CA ASP A 87 -2.76 -7.96 10.28
C ASP A 87 -2.84 -6.42 10.26
N GLU A 88 -1.77 -5.73 10.66
CA GLU A 88 -1.62 -4.27 10.53
C GLU A 88 -1.83 -3.83 9.08
N TYR A 89 -1.15 -4.51 8.14
CA TYR A 89 -1.27 -4.27 6.71
C TYR A 89 -2.69 -4.54 6.17
N ARG A 90 -3.37 -5.58 6.68
CA ARG A 90 -4.76 -5.87 6.29
C ARG A 90 -5.71 -4.76 6.74
N LYS A 91 -5.52 -4.19 7.94
CA LYS A 91 -6.30 -3.05 8.44
C LYS A 91 -6.02 -1.79 7.62
N GLU A 92 -4.75 -1.55 7.32
CA GLU A 92 -4.29 -0.41 6.51
C GLU A 92 -4.90 -0.42 5.10
N ILE A 93 -4.86 -1.57 4.40
CA ILE A 93 -5.48 -1.70 3.06
C ILE A 93 -6.98 -1.42 3.14
N LYS A 94 -7.68 -1.97 4.13
CA LYS A 94 -9.12 -1.74 4.29
C LYS A 94 -9.42 -0.25 4.50
N LYS A 95 -8.67 0.41 5.39
CA LYS A 95 -8.78 1.84 5.65
C LYS A 95 -8.55 2.65 4.36
N GLN A 96 -7.52 2.33 3.59
CA GLN A 96 -7.21 3.02 2.33
C GLN A 96 -8.27 2.77 1.25
N ALA A 97 -8.85 1.57 1.21
CA ALA A 97 -9.95 1.26 0.32
C ALA A 97 -11.22 2.04 0.69
N ASP A 98 -11.47 2.24 1.99
CA ASP A 98 -12.58 3.06 2.48
C ASP A 98 -12.36 4.56 2.18
N GLU A 99 -11.15 5.08 2.40
CA GLU A 99 -10.78 6.46 2.02
C GLU A 99 -10.91 6.70 0.50
N MET A 100 -10.52 5.72 -0.31
CA MET A 100 -10.72 5.77 -1.76
C MET A 100 -12.21 5.85 -2.10
N VAL A 101 -13.06 5.05 -1.45
CA VAL A 101 -14.51 5.08 -1.65
C VAL A 101 -15.10 6.43 -1.25
N ASP A 102 -14.64 7.03 -0.16
CA ASP A 102 -15.12 8.35 0.26
C ASP A 102 -14.66 9.45 -0.72
N ALA A 103 -13.45 9.34 -1.28
CA ALA A 103 -12.99 10.21 -2.35
C ALA A 103 -13.84 10.06 -3.63
N LEU A 104 -14.26 8.84 -3.98
CA LEU A 104 -15.16 8.58 -5.12
C LEU A 104 -16.55 9.20 -4.96
N LYS A 105 -17.02 9.39 -3.72
CA LYS A 105 -18.31 10.05 -3.43
C LYS A 105 -18.21 11.58 -3.42
N SER A 106 -17.00 12.14 -3.38
CA SER A 106 -16.82 13.58 -3.32
C SER A 106 -17.13 14.24 -4.67
N LYS A 107 -17.93 15.31 -4.64
CA LYS A 107 -18.29 16.10 -5.84
C LYS A 107 -17.10 16.83 -6.47
N GLU A 108 -16.01 17.00 -5.73
CA GLU A 108 -14.78 17.67 -6.19
C GLU A 108 -13.78 16.69 -6.83
N SER A 109 -14.12 15.41 -6.90
CA SER A 109 -13.25 14.36 -7.43
C SER A 109 -13.84 13.79 -8.71
N HIS A 110 -13.03 13.79 -9.77
CA HIS A 110 -13.32 13.09 -11.02
C HIS A 110 -12.63 11.74 -11.00
N CYS A 111 -13.37 10.67 -11.28
CA CYS A 111 -12.81 9.34 -11.35
C CYS A 111 -13.04 8.70 -12.71
N TRP A 112 -11.99 8.05 -13.22
CA TRP A 112 -12.07 7.22 -14.40
C TRP A 112 -11.66 5.80 -14.07
N ILE A 113 -12.36 4.87 -14.72
CA ILE A 113 -12.07 3.45 -14.65
C ILE A 113 -11.75 2.93 -16.05
N MET A 114 -10.78 2.04 -16.11
CA MET A 114 -10.44 1.31 -17.32
C MET A 114 -10.96 -0.11 -17.18
N GLU A 115 -11.76 -0.54 -18.14
CA GLU A 115 -12.35 -1.87 -18.17
C GLU A 115 -11.77 -2.67 -19.32
N ASN A 116 -11.65 -3.99 -19.14
CA ASN A 116 -11.44 -4.95 -20.21
C ASN A 116 -12.60 -5.94 -20.21
N GLY A 117 -13.61 -5.70 -21.05
CA GLY A 117 -14.85 -6.47 -20.99
C GLY A 117 -15.69 -6.10 -19.76
N LYS A 118 -15.90 -7.04 -18.85
CA LYS A 118 -16.66 -6.82 -17.59
C LYS A 118 -15.76 -6.50 -16.38
N ASP A 119 -14.45 -6.64 -16.53
CA ASP A 119 -13.50 -6.51 -15.44
C ASP A 119 -12.85 -5.13 -15.41
N ILE A 120 -12.77 -4.54 -14.21
CA ILE A 120 -11.99 -3.33 -13.97
C ILE A 120 -10.52 -3.72 -13.96
N VAL A 121 -9.72 -3.06 -14.81
CA VAL A 121 -8.27 -3.29 -14.93
C VAL A 121 -7.43 -2.12 -14.43
N GLY A 122 -8.06 -1.00 -14.09
CA GLY A 122 -7.41 0.13 -13.43
C GLY A 122 -8.39 1.25 -13.10
N THR A 123 -8.03 2.08 -12.13
CA THR A 123 -8.79 3.25 -11.70
C THR A 123 -7.85 4.43 -11.46
N VAL A 124 -8.35 5.64 -11.65
CA VAL A 124 -7.63 6.86 -11.29
C VAL A 124 -8.61 7.88 -10.73
N ILE A 125 -8.22 8.57 -9.67
CA ILE A 125 -9.00 9.63 -9.06
C ILE A 125 -8.22 10.93 -9.24
N LEU A 126 -8.85 11.96 -9.80
CA LEU A 126 -8.33 13.31 -9.87
C LEU A 126 -9.17 14.17 -8.94
N LYS A 127 -8.58 14.65 -7.86
CA LYS A 127 -9.21 15.66 -7.01
C LYS A 127 -8.85 17.04 -7.54
N CYS A 128 -9.85 17.87 -7.78
CA CYS A 128 -9.67 19.23 -8.26
C CYS A 128 -9.96 20.20 -7.11
N ASP A 129 -9.04 21.11 -6.84
CA ASP A 129 -9.21 22.20 -5.89
C ASP A 129 -8.90 23.54 -6.59
N GLN A 130 -9.95 24.32 -6.86
CA GLN A 130 -10.01 25.66 -7.48
C GLN A 130 -9.19 25.91 -8.77
N ARG A 131 -7.89 25.61 -8.80
CA ARG A 131 -6.97 25.69 -9.96
C ARG A 131 -5.97 24.55 -10.06
N GLU A 132 -5.86 23.69 -9.04
CA GLU A 132 -4.90 22.58 -9.00
C GLU A 132 -5.60 21.22 -9.02
N GLY A 133 -5.07 20.29 -9.82
CA GLY A 133 -5.53 18.92 -9.93
C GLY A 133 -4.49 17.97 -9.34
N LYS A 134 -4.88 17.17 -8.35
CA LYS A 134 -4.03 16.14 -7.75
C LYS A 134 -4.54 14.76 -8.15
N ILE A 135 -3.67 13.97 -8.78
CA ILE A 135 -3.98 12.57 -9.09
C ILE A 135 -3.77 11.74 -7.84
N GLY A 136 -4.86 11.27 -7.24
CA GLY A 136 -4.89 10.32 -6.13
C GLY A 136 -5.25 8.91 -6.62
N TYR A 137 -4.83 7.89 -5.85
CA TYR A 137 -5.24 6.49 -6.04
C TYR A 137 -5.19 6.00 -7.50
N LEU A 138 -3.99 6.01 -8.10
CA LEU A 138 -3.75 5.40 -9.40
C LEU A 138 -3.56 3.89 -9.24
N THR A 139 -4.51 3.11 -9.73
CA THR A 139 -4.45 1.65 -9.75
C THR A 139 -4.40 1.13 -11.17
N GLY A 140 -3.73 0.01 -11.38
CA GLY A 140 -3.68 -0.63 -12.68
C GLY A 140 -2.83 -1.87 -12.67
N VAL A 141 -3.30 -2.89 -13.39
CA VAL A 141 -2.65 -4.21 -13.46
C VAL A 141 -1.25 -4.12 -14.07
N ASN A 142 -1.03 -3.21 -15.02
CA ASN A 142 0.29 -2.98 -15.64
C ASN A 142 0.65 -1.48 -15.74
N SER A 143 1.88 -1.18 -16.18
CA SER A 143 2.37 0.20 -16.35
C SER A 143 1.67 0.94 -17.48
N GLU A 144 1.23 0.24 -18.53
CA GLU A 144 0.55 0.83 -19.68
C GLU A 144 -0.85 1.34 -19.32
N ILE A 145 -1.65 0.54 -18.60
CA ILE A 145 -2.97 0.92 -18.08
C ILE A 145 -2.84 2.17 -17.20
N ARG A 146 -1.85 2.17 -16.29
CA ARG A 146 -1.59 3.31 -15.41
C ARG A 146 -1.25 4.57 -16.22
N ARG A 147 -0.39 4.46 -17.23
CA ARG A 147 -0.04 5.59 -18.12
C ARG A 147 -1.24 6.09 -18.92
N SER A 148 -2.08 5.21 -19.45
CA SER A 148 -3.28 5.59 -20.19
C SER A 148 -4.30 6.32 -19.32
N LEU A 149 -4.51 5.85 -18.09
CA LEU A 149 -5.38 6.51 -17.11
C LEU A 149 -4.87 7.90 -16.71
N VAL A 150 -3.55 8.02 -16.45
CA VAL A 150 -2.93 9.31 -16.15
C VAL A 150 -3.02 10.27 -17.34
N LYS A 151 -2.77 9.79 -18.56
CA LYS A 151 -2.88 10.60 -19.78
C LYS A 151 -4.31 11.15 -19.94
N ASN A 152 -5.33 10.33 -19.69
CA ASN A 152 -6.72 10.76 -19.74
C ASN A 152 -7.02 11.83 -18.67
N ALA A 153 -6.58 11.63 -17.43
CA ALA A 153 -6.75 12.60 -16.35
C ALA A 153 -6.06 13.94 -16.65
N ILE A 154 -4.84 13.91 -17.20
CA ILE A 154 -4.11 15.12 -17.62
C ILE A 154 -4.82 15.82 -18.77
N GLN A 155 -5.35 15.07 -19.74
CA GLN A 155 -6.08 15.64 -20.87
C GLN A 155 -7.36 16.35 -20.40
N PHE A 156 -8.11 15.74 -19.49
CA PHE A 156 -9.27 16.36 -18.85
C PHE A 156 -8.89 17.65 -18.10
N ALA A 157 -7.84 17.61 -17.29
CA ALA A 157 -7.39 18.77 -16.54
C ALA A 157 -6.97 19.93 -17.46
N LYS A 158 -6.25 19.62 -18.56
CA LYS A 158 -5.89 20.62 -19.58
C LYS A 158 -7.13 21.24 -20.24
N SER A 159 -8.12 20.42 -20.60
CA SER A 159 -9.37 20.91 -21.18
C SER A 159 -10.15 21.83 -20.23
N ASN A 160 -10.02 21.64 -18.93
CA ASN A 160 -10.68 22.44 -17.89
C ASN A 160 -9.80 23.54 -17.28
N LYS A 161 -8.62 23.83 -17.87
CA LYS A 161 -7.65 24.83 -17.37
C LYS A 161 -7.20 24.61 -15.92
N ILE A 162 -7.06 23.35 -15.51
CA ILE A 162 -6.59 22.94 -14.19
C ILE A 162 -5.10 22.57 -14.30
N GLU A 163 -4.24 23.15 -13.46
CA GLU A 163 -2.82 22.78 -13.38
C GLU A 163 -2.67 21.46 -12.62
N VAL A 164 -2.08 20.44 -13.27
CA VAL A 164 -1.90 19.12 -12.65
C VAL A 164 -0.55 19.04 -11.97
N ILE A 165 -0.54 18.92 -10.64
CA ILE A 165 0.68 18.63 -9.89
C ILE A 165 0.88 17.11 -9.87
N SER A 166 1.65 16.60 -10.84
CA SER A 166 2.05 15.20 -10.86
C SER A 166 3.31 14.96 -10.02
N LYS A 167 3.27 15.23 -8.70
CA LYS A 167 4.31 14.70 -7.80
C LYS A 167 3.98 13.24 -7.50
N TRP A 168 4.42 12.37 -8.41
CA TRP A 168 4.40 10.93 -8.24
C TRP A 168 5.65 10.54 -7.46
N ASP A 169 5.54 10.50 -6.14
CA ASP A 169 6.43 9.73 -5.31
C ASP A 169 5.70 8.41 -5.00
N GLU A 170 6.40 7.29 -4.89
CA GLU A 170 5.76 6.02 -4.46
C GLU A 170 5.12 6.15 -3.05
N SER A 171 5.37 7.28 -2.38
CA SER A 171 4.83 7.75 -1.12
C SER A 171 3.57 8.62 -1.21
N THR A 172 3.09 9.04 -2.40
CA THR A 172 1.91 9.92 -2.54
C THR A 172 0.60 9.15 -2.33
N LYS A 173 0.49 8.51 -1.16
CA LYS A 173 -0.75 8.39 -0.41
C LYS A 173 -1.27 9.81 -0.11
N TRP A 174 -2.53 9.93 0.28
CA TRP A 174 -3.00 11.15 0.92
C TRP A 174 -2.11 11.42 2.14
N THR A 175 -1.15 12.33 2.01
CA THR A 175 -0.60 13.04 3.14
C THR A 175 -1.64 14.11 3.51
N SER A 176 -2.63 13.71 4.30
CA SER A 176 -3.00 14.57 5.41
C SER A 176 -1.74 14.64 6.27
N ASP A 177 -0.93 15.66 6.04
CA ASP A 177 -0.09 16.32 7.05
C ASP A 177 0.87 17.26 6.31
N ASN A 178 0.38 18.47 6.09
CA ASN A 178 1.17 19.61 6.54
C ASN A 178 1.36 19.44 8.05
N ASN A 179 2.47 18.85 8.47
CA ASN A 179 3.05 19.16 9.76
C ASN A 179 4.54 19.35 9.57
N HIS A 180 4.94 20.61 9.75
CA HIS A 180 6.30 21.04 9.96
C HIS A 180 6.97 20.18 11.04
N LEU A 181 8.18 19.69 10.75
CA LEU A 181 9.44 19.90 11.49
C LEU A 181 10.57 19.08 10.86
#